data_AF-A0A369QPR8-F1
#
_entry.id   AF-A0A369QPR8-F1
#
_cell.length_a   1.000
_cell.length_b   1.000
_cell.length_c   1.000
_cell.angle_alpha   90.00
_cell.angle_beta   90.00
_cell.angle_gamma   90.00
#
_symmetry.space_group_name_H-M   'P 1'
#
loop_
_entity.id
_entity.type
_entity.pdbx_description
1 polymer ?
#
loop_
_entity_poly.entity_id
_entity_poly.type
_entity_poly.pdbx_seq_one_letter_code
_entity_poly.pdbx_strand_id
1 'polypeptide(L)'
;MKMKFYLSLLLLVVSGPAFSQYKTVLFNYERAYFDDGQPLPAESKFIITGEASALVDIVEVKVYHSANTDKAPFYQNTWEHKANNPATSFTLPVNQPLRGNEEYTFLINYYAKISQEQQQQLVSQINTALGAYIDQSYQVERSGIAMLQHPRTMRNDLNAIVNQGLSLHRNIINYTFPGFSDLVYLKLKQLSEVNLQKARFNVFKQEDDNTKSVKLRYAQEQIAALKTLLNQEVAQYGGVQLYALTDSKKVADYNTEKTKNALALNVGYGGVYYSGSFDNLTYDASPYAGISIPFGKEPFASPFMARTSISTGVFLKNLDFGPGNEATGPVVRRPVYLALGYRILPFIRLNAGATVLQNKLNSSTNTDLNLDKVYIRPFVGLSMEVNLWLNLNR
;
A
#
# COMPACT_ATOMS: atom_id res chain seq x y z
N MET A 1 48.25 22.21 -23.34
CA MET A 1 47.15 23.14 -22.97
C MET A 1 45.74 22.59 -23.24
N LYS A 2 45.48 21.97 -24.41
CA LYS A 2 44.15 21.46 -24.80
C LYS A 2 43.55 20.40 -23.84
N MET A 3 44.36 19.49 -23.28
CA MET A 3 43.87 18.43 -22.39
C MET A 3 43.35 18.93 -21.03
N LYS A 4 43.94 20.01 -20.49
CA LYS A 4 43.48 20.64 -19.24
C LYS A 4 42.15 21.40 -19.43
N PHE A 5 41.89 21.87 -20.64
CA PHE A 5 40.64 22.54 -21.01
C PHE A 5 39.47 21.55 -21.09
N TYR A 6 39.68 20.38 -21.73
CA TYR A 6 38.68 19.32 -21.75
C TYR A 6 38.39 18.72 -20.37
N LEU A 7 39.42 18.59 -19.51
CA LEU A 7 39.23 18.13 -18.12
C LEU A 7 38.44 19.14 -17.27
N SER A 8 38.69 20.44 -17.46
CA SER A 8 37.93 21.50 -16.75
C SER A 8 36.49 21.60 -17.24
N LEU A 9 36.25 21.39 -18.55
CA LEU A 9 34.91 21.33 -19.13
C LEU A 9 34.13 20.10 -18.62
N LEU A 10 34.80 18.95 -18.46
CA LEU A 10 34.20 17.73 -17.90
C LEU A 10 33.82 17.92 -16.42
N LEU A 11 34.67 18.58 -15.62
CA LEU A 11 34.37 18.85 -14.20
C LEU A 11 33.22 19.84 -14.00
N LEU A 12 33.03 20.80 -14.91
CA LEU A 12 31.93 21.78 -14.86
C LEU A 12 30.57 21.19 -15.26
N VAL A 13 30.56 20.08 -16.01
CA VAL A 13 29.35 19.31 -16.34
C VAL A 13 28.94 18.37 -15.20
N VAL A 14 29.87 18.00 -14.32
CA VAL A 14 29.60 17.11 -13.17
C VAL A 14 29.12 17.88 -11.93
N SER A 15 29.34 19.20 -11.85
CA SER A 15 28.83 20.05 -10.77
C SER A 15 27.38 20.51 -10.98
N GLY A 16 26.49 19.59 -11.35
CA GLY A 16 25.05 19.82 -11.30
C GLY A 16 24.58 19.94 -9.86
N PRO A 17 23.68 20.88 -9.51
CA PRO A 17 23.22 20.99 -8.14
C PRO A 17 22.38 19.75 -7.77
N ALA A 18 22.86 19.01 -6.78
CA ALA A 18 22.16 17.90 -6.16
C ALA A 18 20.99 18.42 -5.30
N PHE A 19 19.93 18.93 -5.93
CA PHE A 19 18.68 19.27 -5.24
C PHE A 19 17.85 17.99 -5.07
N SER A 20 18.20 17.19 -4.06
CA SER A 20 17.25 16.26 -3.45
C SER A 20 16.66 16.91 -2.20
N GLN A 21 16.10 18.11 -2.35
CA GLN A 21 15.30 18.71 -1.28
C GLN A 21 13.89 18.15 -1.40
N TYR A 22 13.42 17.48 -0.34
CA TYR A 22 12.03 17.06 -0.25
C TYR A 22 11.14 18.30 -0.31
N LYS A 23 10.06 18.23 -1.10
CA LYS A 23 9.04 19.30 -1.07
C LYS A 23 8.44 19.33 0.34
N THR A 24 8.36 20.49 0.94
CA THR A 24 7.70 20.69 2.24
C THR A 24 6.34 21.32 1.99
N VAL A 25 5.34 20.75 2.62
CA VAL A 25 3.93 21.15 2.57
C VAL A 25 3.56 21.66 3.95
N LEU A 26 3.08 22.90 4.04
CA LEU A 26 2.65 23.53 5.27
C LEU A 26 1.15 23.25 5.51
N PHE A 27 0.84 22.57 6.60
CA PHE A 27 -0.52 22.37 7.07
C PHE A 27 -0.98 23.56 7.93
N ASN A 28 -2.08 24.20 7.52
CA ASN A 28 -2.73 25.24 8.30
C ASN A 28 -3.80 24.62 9.21
N TYR A 29 -3.54 24.61 10.52
CA TYR A 29 -4.42 24.00 11.53
C TYR A 29 -5.81 24.65 11.59
N GLU A 30 -5.88 25.99 11.53
CA GLU A 30 -7.13 26.74 11.66
C GLU A 30 -8.05 26.55 10.46
N ARG A 31 -7.47 26.51 9.25
CA ARG A 31 -8.22 26.47 8.00
C ARG A 31 -8.34 25.08 7.39
N ALA A 32 -7.66 24.08 7.98
CA ALA A 32 -7.65 22.69 7.54
C ALA A 32 -7.33 22.52 6.04
N TYR A 33 -6.27 23.15 5.56
CA TYR A 33 -5.74 22.96 4.21
C TYR A 33 -4.21 22.95 4.21
N PHE A 34 -3.63 22.60 3.07
CA PHE A 34 -2.19 22.63 2.83
C PHE A 34 -1.81 23.85 1.97
N ASP A 35 -0.65 24.47 2.20
CA ASP A 35 -0.03 25.48 1.31
C ASP A 35 -1.00 26.52 0.71
N ASP A 36 -1.93 27.06 1.49
CA ASP A 36 -2.95 28.03 1.02
C ASP A 36 -3.81 27.54 -0.17
N GLY A 37 -4.11 26.24 -0.20
CA GLY A 37 -4.96 25.62 -1.22
C GLY A 37 -4.19 25.16 -2.47
N GLN A 38 -2.85 25.18 -2.45
CA GLN A 38 -2.04 24.66 -3.55
C GLN A 38 -2.09 23.13 -3.63
N PRO A 39 -2.10 22.52 -4.82
CA PRO A 39 -2.11 21.07 -4.98
C PRO A 39 -0.91 20.39 -4.31
N LEU A 40 -1.12 19.19 -3.78
CA LEU A 40 -0.08 18.40 -3.12
C LEU A 40 0.95 17.85 -4.11
N PRO A 41 2.22 17.70 -3.71
CA PRO A 41 3.24 17.03 -4.50
C PRO A 41 2.80 15.66 -5.02
N ALA A 42 2.84 15.48 -6.35
CA ALA A 42 2.59 14.20 -6.99
C ALA A 42 3.90 13.45 -7.29
N GLU A 43 3.83 12.12 -7.35
CA GLU A 43 4.88 11.20 -7.81
C GLU A 43 6.24 11.35 -7.09
N SER A 44 6.25 12.00 -5.94
CA SER A 44 7.44 12.31 -5.15
C SER A 44 7.14 12.23 -3.65
N LYS A 45 8.19 12.02 -2.86
CA LYS A 45 8.11 12.08 -1.39
C LYS A 45 8.12 13.53 -0.96
N PHE A 46 7.38 13.85 0.10
CA PHE A 46 7.30 15.20 0.64
C PHE A 46 7.24 15.16 2.16
N ILE A 47 7.34 16.33 2.78
CA ILE A 47 7.31 16.50 4.24
C ILE A 47 6.10 17.38 4.57
N ILE A 48 5.30 16.97 5.55
CA ILE A 48 4.24 17.82 6.11
C ILE A 48 4.81 18.50 7.34
N THR A 49 4.67 19.81 7.41
CA THR A 49 4.96 20.60 8.60
C THR A 49 3.68 21.31 9.03
N GLY A 50 3.43 21.39 10.33
CA GLY A 50 2.26 22.10 10.85
C GLY A 50 2.42 22.45 12.32
N GLU A 51 1.48 23.21 12.85
CA GLU A 51 1.49 23.62 14.26
C GLU A 51 1.07 22.45 15.16
N ALA A 52 1.74 22.34 16.31
CA ALA A 52 1.41 21.42 17.39
C ALA A 52 1.46 22.21 18.71
N SER A 53 0.38 22.12 19.50
CA SER A 53 0.35 22.71 20.84
C SER A 53 1.39 22.04 21.75
N ALA A 54 1.90 22.77 22.74
CA ALA A 54 2.84 22.25 23.74
C ALA A 54 2.31 21.07 24.57
N LEU A 55 0.99 20.84 24.56
CA LEU A 55 0.35 19.71 25.23
C LEU A 55 0.25 18.46 24.34
N VAL A 56 0.56 18.59 23.05
CA VAL A 56 0.49 17.48 22.08
C VAL A 56 1.86 16.82 22.00
N ASP A 57 1.89 15.54 22.33
CA ASP A 57 3.10 14.73 22.30
C ASP A 57 3.15 13.80 21.08
N ILE A 58 2.00 13.51 20.45
CA ILE A 58 1.95 12.67 19.25
C ILE A 58 1.05 13.35 18.21
N VAL A 59 1.54 13.41 16.97
CA VAL A 59 0.75 13.78 15.80
C VAL A 59 0.75 12.60 14.83
N GLU A 60 -0.42 12.07 14.51
CA GLU A 60 -0.59 10.96 13.56
C GLU A 60 -1.22 11.51 12.28
N VAL A 61 -0.58 11.26 11.15
CA VAL A 61 -1.12 11.60 9.82
C VAL A 61 -1.54 10.32 9.13
N LYS A 62 -2.81 10.25 8.74
CA LYS A 62 -3.39 9.18 7.92
C LYS A 62 -3.84 9.74 6.59
N VAL A 63 -3.56 9.01 5.52
CA VAL A 63 -3.89 9.39 4.15
C VAL A 63 -4.85 8.35 3.56
N TYR A 64 -5.88 8.81 2.86
CA TYR A 64 -6.92 7.98 2.26
C TYR A 64 -7.15 8.38 0.80
N HIS A 65 -7.51 7.41 -0.05
CA HIS A 65 -7.88 7.63 -1.46
C HIS A 65 -9.31 8.20 -1.65
N SER A 66 -10.06 8.40 -0.56
CA SER A 66 -11.44 8.87 -0.62
C SER A 66 -11.79 9.66 0.64
N ALA A 67 -12.80 10.51 0.53
CA ALA A 67 -13.43 11.16 1.69
C ALA A 67 -13.89 10.18 2.79
N ASN A 68 -14.23 8.93 2.43
CA ASN A 68 -14.57 7.90 3.41
C ASN A 68 -13.29 7.39 4.10
N THR A 69 -13.27 7.52 5.44
CA THR A 69 -12.14 7.17 6.33
C THR A 69 -12.37 5.88 7.14
N ASP A 70 -13.44 5.13 6.86
CA ASP A 70 -13.80 3.88 7.56
C ASP A 70 -12.89 2.72 7.17
N LYS A 71 -12.27 2.80 5.99
CA LYS A 71 -11.33 1.80 5.48
C LYS A 71 -9.95 1.98 6.10
N ALA A 72 -9.07 0.99 5.92
CA ALA A 72 -7.68 1.14 6.30
C ALA A 72 -7.03 2.32 5.53
N PRO A 73 -6.19 3.14 6.19
CA PRO A 73 -5.50 4.23 5.52
C PRO A 73 -4.54 3.69 4.46
N PHE A 74 -4.41 4.42 3.35
CA PHE A 74 -3.42 4.16 2.30
C PHE A 74 -1.99 4.34 2.83
N TYR A 75 -1.79 5.34 3.69
CA TYR A 75 -0.52 5.62 4.34
C TYR A 75 -0.76 6.17 5.74
N GLN A 76 0.11 5.79 6.67
CA GLN A 76 0.10 6.29 8.04
C GLN A 76 1.53 6.55 8.50
N ASN A 77 1.74 7.65 9.22
CA ASN A 77 2.99 7.94 9.91
C ASN A 77 2.70 8.74 11.19
N THR A 78 3.63 8.74 12.13
CA THR A 78 3.53 9.41 13.42
C THR A 78 4.75 10.28 13.67
N TRP A 79 4.50 11.46 14.24
CA TRP A 79 5.50 12.33 14.82
C TRP A 79 5.35 12.27 16.34
N GLU A 80 6.48 12.16 17.01
CA GLU A 80 6.55 12.07 18.47
C GLU A 80 7.40 13.23 18.99
N HIS A 81 6.85 13.94 19.97
CA HIS A 81 7.52 15.02 20.64
C HIS A 81 8.72 14.49 21.45
N LYS A 82 9.88 15.13 21.29
CA LYS A 82 11.07 14.80 22.08
C LYS A 82 11.09 15.69 23.32
N ALA A 83 11.15 15.07 24.49
CA ALA A 83 11.01 15.69 25.82
C ALA A 83 11.88 16.94 26.12
N ASN A 84 12.90 17.24 25.31
CA ASN A 84 13.85 18.33 25.55
C ASN A 84 13.69 19.52 24.57
N ASN A 85 12.65 19.55 23.74
CA ASN A 85 12.44 20.66 22.81
C ASN A 85 10.95 21.04 22.77
N PRO A 86 10.54 22.23 23.24
CA PRO A 86 9.17 22.70 23.11
C PRO A 86 8.87 23.04 21.63
N ALA A 87 8.78 22.00 20.80
CA ALA A 87 8.44 22.11 19.40
C ALA A 87 6.97 22.54 19.30
N THR A 88 6.75 23.78 18.87
CA THR A 88 5.43 24.32 18.52
C THR A 88 4.97 23.85 17.13
N SER A 89 5.76 23.01 16.48
CA SER A 89 5.51 22.49 15.14
C SER A 89 5.93 21.04 15.04
N PHE A 90 5.15 20.24 14.31
CA PHE A 90 5.53 18.90 13.90
C PHE A 90 6.09 18.93 12.48
N THR A 91 6.98 17.98 12.19
CA THR A 91 7.54 17.75 10.85
C THR A 91 7.53 16.25 10.59
N LEU A 92 6.73 15.82 9.62
CA LEU A 92 6.43 14.43 9.36
C LEU A 92 6.65 14.09 7.87
N PRO A 93 7.57 13.17 7.55
CA PRO A 93 7.80 12.77 6.16
C PRO A 93 6.65 11.88 5.66
N VAL A 94 6.15 12.17 4.47
CA VAL A 94 5.26 11.31 3.70
C VAL A 94 6.09 10.55 2.68
N ASN A 95 6.47 9.34 3.07
CA ASN A 95 7.37 8.49 2.28
C ASN A 95 6.67 7.75 1.14
N GLN A 96 5.34 7.71 1.15
CA GLN A 96 4.52 7.11 0.11
C GLN A 96 4.15 8.18 -0.92
N PRO A 97 4.64 8.10 -2.16
CA PRO A 97 4.30 9.07 -3.19
C PRO A 97 2.81 9.01 -3.53
N LEU A 98 2.20 10.17 -3.81
CA LEU A 98 0.80 10.28 -4.23
C LEU A 98 0.70 10.26 -5.74
N ARG A 99 -0.36 9.67 -6.29
CA ARG A 99 -0.60 9.71 -7.74
C ARG A 99 -1.04 11.12 -8.15
N GLY A 100 -0.54 11.57 -9.29
CA GLY A 100 -0.97 12.84 -9.86
C GLY A 100 -2.38 12.77 -10.45
N ASN A 101 -3.06 13.91 -10.49
CA ASN A 101 -4.45 14.04 -10.93
C ASN A 101 -5.45 13.21 -10.10
N GLU A 102 -5.15 12.98 -8.82
CA GLU A 102 -6.03 12.29 -7.88
C GLU A 102 -6.27 13.17 -6.65
N GLU A 103 -7.34 12.86 -5.92
CA GLU A 103 -7.71 13.52 -4.67
C GLU A 103 -7.41 12.58 -3.49
N TYR A 104 -6.91 13.16 -2.41
CA TYR A 104 -6.58 12.42 -1.20
C TYR A 104 -7.16 13.11 0.02
N THR A 105 -7.65 12.31 0.98
CA THR A 105 -8.12 12.81 2.26
C THR A 105 -7.06 12.59 3.33
N PHE A 106 -6.74 13.62 4.09
CA PHE A 106 -5.80 13.58 5.20
C PHE A 106 -6.56 13.69 6.51
N LEU A 107 -6.23 12.82 7.45
CA LEU A 107 -6.68 12.90 8.84
C LEU A 107 -5.47 13.13 9.73
N ILE A 108 -5.45 14.26 10.43
CA ILE A 108 -4.36 14.68 11.29
C ILE A 108 -4.89 14.62 12.72
N ASN A 109 -4.41 13.65 13.48
CA ASN A 109 -4.85 13.36 14.83
C ASN A 109 -3.79 13.84 15.82
N TYR A 110 -4.22 14.63 16.80
CA TYR A 110 -3.39 15.18 17.86
C TYR A 110 -3.67 14.41 19.15
N TYR A 111 -2.62 13.91 19.80
CA TYR A 111 -2.75 13.19 21.06
C TYR A 111 -1.96 13.87 22.17
N ALA A 112 -2.62 14.04 23.32
CA ALA A 112 -2.03 14.58 24.54
C ALA A 112 -1.90 13.49 25.60
N LYS A 113 -0.92 13.67 26.49
CA LYS A 113 -0.69 12.76 27.61
C LYS A 113 -1.90 12.74 28.54
N ILE A 114 -2.41 11.54 28.85
CA ILE A 114 -3.45 11.39 29.88
C ILE A 114 -2.84 11.28 31.28
N SER A 115 -3.58 11.73 32.28
CA SER A 115 -3.19 11.55 33.68
C SER A 115 -3.26 10.08 34.08
N GLN A 116 -2.51 9.71 35.14
CA GLN A 116 -2.58 8.35 35.68
C GLN A 116 -4.01 7.99 36.15
N GLU A 117 -4.75 8.96 36.67
CA GLU A 117 -6.15 8.77 37.10
C GLU A 117 -7.06 8.44 35.90
N GLN A 118 -6.94 9.20 34.81
CA GLN A 118 -7.70 8.95 33.57
C GLN A 118 -7.36 7.57 32.98
N GLN A 119 -6.09 7.20 33.04
CA GLN A 119 -5.63 5.89 32.58
C GLN A 119 -6.21 4.75 33.42
N GLN A 120 -6.20 4.88 34.75
CA GLN A 120 -6.83 3.91 35.65
C GLN A 120 -8.33 3.80 35.42
N GLN A 121 -9.01 4.93 35.18
CA GLN A 121 -10.43 4.96 34.85
C GLN A 121 -10.72 4.23 33.53
N LEU A 122 -9.92 4.46 32.49
CA LEU A 122 -10.05 3.75 31.20
C LEU A 122 -9.88 2.23 31.38
N VAL A 123 -8.83 1.80 32.07
CA VAL A 123 -8.58 0.39 32.36
C VAL A 123 -9.74 -0.22 33.16
N SER A 124 -10.26 0.51 34.16
CA SER A 124 -11.42 0.08 34.94
C SER A 124 -12.67 -0.08 34.06
N GLN A 125 -12.94 0.86 33.15
CA GLN A 125 -14.09 0.79 32.24
C GLN A 125 -13.99 -0.41 31.29
N ILE A 126 -12.79 -0.67 30.74
CA ILE A 126 -12.54 -1.85 29.90
C ILE A 126 -12.78 -3.12 30.72
N ASN A 127 -12.22 -3.21 31.93
CA ASN A 127 -12.38 -4.38 32.80
C ASN A 127 -13.85 -4.61 33.20
N THR A 128 -14.61 -3.55 33.47
CA THR A 128 -16.05 -3.64 33.73
C THR A 128 -16.81 -4.16 32.50
N ALA A 129 -16.49 -3.66 31.30
CA ALA A 129 -17.12 -4.13 30.06
C ALA A 129 -16.81 -5.60 29.77
N LEU A 130 -15.56 -6.02 29.96
CA LEU A 130 -15.16 -7.43 29.83
C LEU A 130 -15.88 -8.31 30.85
N GLY A 131 -15.94 -7.87 32.12
CA GLY A 131 -16.65 -8.57 33.18
C GLY A 131 -18.14 -8.75 32.88
N ALA A 132 -18.80 -7.70 32.40
CA ALA A 132 -20.21 -7.72 32.00
C ALA A 132 -20.45 -8.66 30.81
N TYR A 133 -19.57 -8.65 29.80
CA TYR A 133 -19.65 -9.58 28.67
C TYR A 133 -19.51 -11.04 29.10
N ILE A 134 -18.57 -11.33 30.00
CA ILE A 134 -18.40 -12.66 30.60
C ILE A 134 -19.67 -13.07 31.36
N ASP A 135 -20.22 -12.22 32.22
CA ASP A 135 -21.43 -12.53 32.99
C ASP A 135 -22.65 -12.80 32.09
N GLN A 136 -22.76 -12.10 30.96
CA GLN A 136 -23.84 -12.30 30.01
C GLN A 136 -23.65 -13.56 29.16
N SER A 137 -22.40 -13.96 28.92
CA SER A 137 -22.05 -15.08 28.04
C SER A 137 -22.16 -16.46 28.71
N TYR A 138 -22.35 -16.49 30.04
CA TYR A 138 -22.48 -17.71 30.81
C TYR A 138 -23.86 -17.83 31.45
N GLN A 139 -24.49 -18.98 31.27
CA GLN A 139 -25.66 -19.40 32.04
C GLN A 139 -25.25 -20.52 32.99
N VAL A 140 -25.44 -20.30 34.29
CA VAL A 140 -25.11 -21.31 35.30
C VAL A 140 -26.29 -22.27 35.43
N GLU A 141 -26.11 -23.50 34.97
CA GLU A 141 -27.11 -24.56 35.04
C GLU A 141 -26.86 -25.51 36.23
N ARG A 142 -27.83 -26.40 36.51
CA ARG A 142 -27.73 -27.37 37.61
C ARG A 142 -26.58 -28.39 37.44
N SER A 143 -26.18 -28.67 36.19
CA SER A 143 -25.22 -29.73 35.83
C SER A 143 -23.89 -29.21 35.29
N GLY A 144 -23.82 -27.95 34.86
CA GLY A 144 -22.66 -27.38 34.18
C GLY A 144 -22.74 -25.87 34.06
N ILE A 145 -21.70 -25.29 33.47
CA ILE A 145 -21.72 -23.91 32.99
C ILE A 145 -22.07 -23.99 31.51
N ALA A 146 -23.26 -23.51 31.13
CA ALA A 146 -23.64 -23.40 29.72
C ALA A 146 -23.05 -22.10 29.16
N MET A 147 -22.19 -22.23 28.16
CA MET A 147 -21.61 -21.08 27.45
C MET A 147 -22.49 -20.77 26.24
N LEU A 148 -22.89 -19.51 26.08
CA LEU A 148 -23.76 -19.09 24.98
C LEU A 148 -23.06 -19.11 23.63
N GLN A 149 -21.72 -19.10 23.62
CA GLN A 149 -20.90 -19.02 22.43
C GLN A 149 -19.65 -19.90 22.52
N HIS A 150 -19.06 -20.21 21.37
CA HIS A 150 -17.82 -20.98 21.32
C HIS A 150 -16.63 -20.17 21.90
N PRO A 151 -15.68 -20.78 22.65
CA PRO A 151 -14.52 -20.11 23.25
C PRO A 151 -13.73 -19.21 22.30
N ARG A 152 -13.60 -19.63 21.04
CA ARG A 152 -12.91 -18.86 19.98
C ARG A 152 -13.64 -17.54 19.66
N THR A 153 -14.97 -17.57 19.57
CA THR A 153 -15.79 -16.38 19.33
C THR A 153 -15.69 -15.43 20.51
N MET A 154 -15.83 -15.96 21.73
CA MET A 154 -15.71 -15.14 22.94
C MET A 154 -14.34 -14.45 23.05
N ARG A 155 -13.24 -15.14 22.72
CA ARG A 155 -11.93 -14.47 22.68
C ARG A 155 -11.90 -13.32 21.67
N ASN A 156 -12.49 -13.49 20.49
CA ASN A 156 -12.52 -12.44 19.48
C ASN A 156 -13.37 -11.25 19.93
N ASP A 157 -14.51 -11.49 20.58
CA ASP A 157 -15.37 -10.44 21.12
C ASP A 157 -14.67 -9.69 22.26
N LEU A 158 -14.01 -10.42 23.18
CA LEU A 158 -13.19 -9.82 24.22
C LEU A 158 -12.07 -8.94 23.62
N ASN A 159 -11.40 -9.41 22.57
CA ASN A 159 -10.42 -8.60 21.83
C ASN A 159 -11.05 -7.34 21.24
N ALA A 160 -12.25 -7.45 20.67
CA ALA A 160 -12.96 -6.31 20.10
C ALA A 160 -13.31 -5.26 21.17
N ILE A 161 -13.74 -5.67 22.36
CA ILE A 161 -14.02 -4.77 23.50
C ILE A 161 -12.78 -3.96 23.86
N VAL A 162 -11.62 -4.61 24.03
CA VAL A 162 -10.36 -3.92 24.37
C VAL A 162 -9.93 -2.98 23.25
N ASN A 163 -9.94 -3.45 21.99
CA ASN A 163 -9.56 -2.63 20.83
C ASN A 163 -10.47 -1.41 20.65
N GLN A 164 -11.77 -1.55 20.91
CA GLN A 164 -12.72 -0.45 20.85
C GLN A 164 -12.48 0.56 21.97
N GLY A 165 -12.24 0.10 23.21
CA GLY A 165 -11.90 0.98 24.34
C GLY A 165 -10.60 1.76 24.14
N LEU A 166 -9.62 1.16 23.46
CA LEU A 166 -8.33 1.77 23.15
C LEU A 166 -8.29 2.55 21.84
N SER A 167 -9.38 2.59 21.06
CA SER A 167 -9.41 3.16 19.71
C SER A 167 -8.92 4.61 19.62
N LEU A 168 -9.25 5.42 20.63
CA LEU A 168 -8.87 6.83 20.75
C LEU A 168 -7.54 7.06 21.49
N HIS A 169 -6.83 5.99 21.84
CA HIS A 169 -5.60 6.04 22.62
C HIS A 169 -4.40 5.53 21.83
N ARG A 170 -3.24 6.15 22.07
CA ARG A 170 -1.95 5.76 21.49
C ARG A 170 -0.87 5.72 22.56
N ASN A 171 0.26 5.12 22.23
CA ASN A 171 1.48 5.18 23.03
C ASN A 171 2.68 5.39 22.10
N ILE A 172 3.75 5.93 22.67
CA ILE A 172 4.99 6.28 21.95
C ILE A 172 5.78 5.02 21.53
N ILE A 173 5.67 3.92 22.28
CA ILE A 173 6.46 2.71 21.99
C ILE A 173 5.81 1.80 20.93
N ASN A 174 4.75 2.27 20.26
CA ASN A 174 3.97 1.51 19.27
C ASN A 174 3.52 0.12 19.77
N TYR A 175 3.29 0.00 21.08
CA TYR A 175 2.81 -1.22 21.71
C TYR A 175 1.30 -1.32 21.50
N THR A 176 0.85 -2.13 20.56
CA THR A 176 -0.58 -2.37 20.31
C THR A 176 -1.04 -3.61 21.06
N PHE A 177 -2.28 -3.62 21.55
CA PHE A 177 -2.84 -4.81 22.19
C PHE A 177 -2.89 -5.96 21.17
N PRO A 178 -2.12 -7.05 21.36
CA PRO A 178 -2.03 -8.13 20.38
C PRO A 178 -3.27 -9.05 20.39
N GLY A 179 -4.19 -8.84 21.34
CA GLY A 179 -5.24 -9.78 21.69
C GLY A 179 -4.92 -10.55 22.96
N PHE A 180 -5.96 -11.12 23.57
CA PHE A 180 -5.84 -12.02 24.72
C PHE A 180 -5.07 -13.28 24.36
N SER A 181 -4.26 -13.73 25.30
CA SER A 181 -3.34 -14.85 25.12
C SER A 181 -4.05 -16.20 24.92
N ASP A 182 -3.27 -17.22 24.54
CA ASP A 182 -3.76 -18.59 24.50
C ASP A 182 -4.12 -19.13 25.91
N LEU A 183 -3.59 -18.54 26.99
CA LEU A 183 -3.99 -18.91 28.35
C LEU A 183 -5.46 -18.54 28.60
N VAL A 184 -5.90 -17.37 28.15
CA VAL A 184 -7.32 -16.97 28.19
C VAL A 184 -8.16 -17.94 27.37
N TYR A 185 -7.71 -18.31 26.16
CA TYR A 185 -8.41 -19.28 25.33
C TYR A 185 -8.53 -20.65 26.02
N LEU A 186 -7.46 -21.17 26.61
CA LEU A 186 -7.46 -22.42 27.35
C LEU A 186 -8.40 -22.36 28.55
N LYS A 187 -8.43 -21.22 29.28
CA LYS A 187 -9.36 -21.03 30.40
C LYS A 187 -10.82 -21.01 29.96
N LEU A 188 -11.12 -20.31 28.85
CA LEU A 188 -12.45 -20.32 28.23
C LEU A 188 -12.88 -21.73 27.80
N LYS A 189 -11.96 -22.50 27.20
CA LYS A 189 -12.20 -23.89 26.81
C LYS A 189 -12.45 -24.78 28.03
N GLN A 190 -11.62 -24.67 29.07
CA GLN A 190 -11.80 -25.40 30.32
C GLN A 190 -13.20 -25.12 30.90
N LEU A 191 -13.62 -23.86 30.96
CA LEU A 191 -14.94 -23.44 31.42
C LEU A 191 -16.08 -24.09 30.62
N SER A 192 -15.93 -24.21 29.30
CA SER A 192 -16.92 -24.88 28.43
C SER A 192 -17.02 -26.39 28.68
N GLU A 193 -15.95 -27.01 29.20
CA GLU A 193 -15.86 -28.45 29.44
C GLU A 193 -16.08 -28.82 30.94
N VAL A 194 -16.33 -27.84 31.82
CA VAL A 194 -16.53 -28.09 33.25
C VAL A 194 -17.82 -28.89 33.49
N ASN A 195 -17.65 -30.14 33.90
CA ASN A 195 -18.73 -30.95 34.45
C ASN A 195 -18.79 -30.81 35.99
N LEU A 196 -19.84 -30.16 36.50
CA LEU A 196 -20.03 -29.89 37.94
C LEU A 196 -20.36 -31.14 38.77
N GLN A 197 -20.54 -32.32 38.15
CA GLN A 197 -20.74 -33.58 38.88
C GLN A 197 -19.45 -34.05 39.57
N LYS A 198 -18.27 -33.74 39.01
CA LYS A 198 -16.96 -34.13 39.58
C LYS A 198 -16.43 -33.15 40.63
N ALA A 199 -17.06 -31.98 40.79
CA ALA A 199 -16.63 -30.91 41.70
C ALA A 199 -16.84 -31.22 43.21
N ARG A 200 -17.44 -32.37 43.56
CA ARG A 200 -17.71 -32.79 44.94
C ARG A 200 -16.46 -32.98 45.82
N PHE A 201 -15.26 -32.99 45.25
CA PHE A 201 -14.03 -33.35 45.95
C PHE A 201 -13.03 -32.19 46.17
N ASN A 202 -13.20 -31.03 45.54
CA ASN A 202 -12.17 -29.96 45.56
C ASN A 202 -12.53 -28.71 46.37
N VAL A 203 -13.76 -28.60 46.88
CA VAL A 203 -14.18 -27.45 47.70
C VAL A 203 -14.32 -27.93 49.13
N PHE A 204 -13.54 -27.35 50.04
CA PHE A 204 -13.58 -27.63 51.48
C PHE A 204 -15.04 -27.69 51.97
N LYS A 205 -15.46 -28.87 52.43
CA LYS A 205 -16.75 -29.06 53.11
C LYS A 205 -16.70 -28.26 54.41
N GLN A 206 -17.31 -27.10 54.44
CA GLN A 206 -17.88 -26.57 55.69
C GLN A 206 -19.16 -27.36 55.97
N GLU A 207 -19.35 -27.78 57.22
CA GLU A 207 -20.25 -28.86 57.65
C GLU A 207 -21.75 -28.66 57.38
N ASP A 208 -22.20 -27.52 56.84
CA ASP A 208 -23.62 -27.19 56.64
C ASP A 208 -24.04 -26.80 55.20
N ASP A 209 -23.16 -26.95 54.21
CA ASP A 209 -23.44 -26.47 52.85
C ASP A 209 -24.21 -27.49 51.99
N ASN A 210 -25.44 -27.14 51.59
CA ASN A 210 -26.24 -27.90 50.62
C ASN A 210 -25.44 -28.18 49.34
N THR A 211 -25.41 -29.42 48.83
CA THR A 211 -24.59 -29.77 47.64
C THR A 211 -24.83 -28.88 46.40
N LYS A 212 -25.99 -28.21 46.33
CA LYS A 212 -26.34 -27.23 45.28
C LYS A 212 -25.55 -25.91 45.41
N SER A 213 -25.30 -25.41 46.63
CA SER A 213 -24.52 -24.17 46.84
C SER A 213 -23.05 -24.37 46.45
N VAL A 214 -22.48 -25.53 46.77
CA VAL A 214 -21.08 -25.86 46.49
C VAL A 214 -20.76 -25.85 44.98
N LYS A 215 -21.66 -26.37 44.14
CA LYS A 215 -21.48 -26.39 42.67
C LYS A 215 -21.57 -25.00 42.05
N LEU A 216 -22.53 -24.20 42.51
CA LEU A 216 -22.68 -22.82 42.07
C LEU A 216 -21.46 -21.98 42.47
N ARG A 217 -20.96 -22.19 43.70
CA ARG A 217 -19.74 -21.53 44.20
C ARG A 217 -18.52 -21.87 43.35
N TYR A 218 -18.30 -23.15 43.02
CA TYR A 218 -17.19 -23.56 42.16
C TYR A 218 -17.28 -22.93 40.76
N ALA A 219 -18.47 -22.87 40.15
CA ALA A 219 -18.65 -22.21 38.86
C ALA A 219 -18.32 -20.71 38.93
N GLN A 220 -18.80 -20.03 39.97
CA GLN A 220 -18.50 -18.62 40.22
C GLN A 220 -17.00 -18.36 40.44
N GLU A 221 -16.30 -19.24 41.17
CA GLU A 221 -14.85 -19.16 41.37
C GLU A 221 -14.08 -19.27 40.04
N GLN A 222 -14.48 -20.18 39.15
CA GLN A 222 -13.82 -20.33 37.84
C GLN A 222 -14.06 -19.13 36.91
N ILE A 223 -15.27 -18.56 36.94
CA ILE A 223 -15.60 -17.32 36.21
C ILE A 223 -14.81 -16.13 36.81
N ALA A 224 -14.73 -16.02 38.13
CA ALA A 224 -13.95 -14.99 38.80
C ALA A 224 -12.46 -15.09 38.45
N ALA A 225 -11.91 -16.31 38.40
CA ALA A 225 -10.53 -16.53 37.97
C ALA A 225 -10.28 -16.10 36.52
N LEU A 226 -11.23 -16.35 35.61
CA LEU A 226 -11.16 -15.83 34.24
C LEU A 226 -11.14 -14.30 34.22
N LYS A 227 -12.05 -13.64 34.95
CA LYS A 227 -12.08 -12.17 35.04
C LYS A 227 -10.76 -11.60 35.56
N THR A 228 -10.18 -12.22 36.59
CA THR A 228 -8.86 -11.83 37.11
C THR A 228 -7.76 -11.96 36.04
N LEU A 229 -7.76 -13.05 35.28
CA LEU A 229 -6.80 -13.25 34.19
C LEU A 229 -6.95 -12.17 33.10
N LEU A 230 -8.19 -11.87 32.69
CA LEU A 230 -8.47 -10.80 31.72
C LEU A 230 -7.96 -9.45 32.23
N ASN A 231 -8.26 -9.11 33.49
CA ASN A 231 -7.83 -7.86 34.11
C ASN A 231 -6.31 -7.74 34.17
N GLN A 232 -5.60 -8.84 34.43
CA GLN A 232 -4.12 -8.86 34.47
C GLN A 232 -3.52 -8.59 33.08
N GLU A 233 -4.05 -9.24 32.03
CA GLU A 233 -3.57 -9.01 30.66
C GLU A 233 -3.87 -7.57 30.19
N VAL A 234 -5.05 -7.03 30.52
CA VAL A 234 -5.37 -5.62 30.23
C VAL A 234 -4.50 -4.67 31.03
N ALA A 235 -4.24 -4.95 32.31
CA ALA A 235 -3.41 -4.10 33.17
C ALA A 235 -1.95 -4.05 32.69
N GLN A 236 -1.43 -5.13 32.11
CA GLN A 236 -0.10 -5.13 31.49
C GLN A 236 -0.03 -4.10 30.35
N TYR A 237 -1.08 -4.01 29.54
CA TYR A 237 -1.19 -2.99 28.50
C TYR A 237 -1.39 -1.59 29.09
N GLY A 238 -2.29 -1.47 30.07
CA GLY A 238 -2.58 -0.25 30.80
C GLY A 238 -1.44 0.22 31.71
N GLY A 239 -0.29 -0.45 31.76
CA GLY A 239 0.91 0.03 32.43
C GLY A 239 1.78 0.94 31.55
N VAL A 240 1.55 0.98 30.24
CA VAL A 240 2.25 1.86 29.31
C VAL A 240 1.65 3.26 29.38
N GLN A 241 2.47 4.32 29.28
CA GLN A 241 1.95 5.68 29.20
C GLN A 241 1.07 5.84 27.94
N LEU A 242 -0.21 6.13 28.15
CA LEU A 242 -1.16 6.38 27.07
C LEU A 242 -1.30 7.88 26.78
N TYR A 243 -1.74 8.16 25.56
CA TYR A 243 -2.05 9.47 25.02
C TYR A 243 -3.45 9.40 24.41
N ALA A 244 -4.32 10.33 24.77
CA ALA A 244 -5.69 10.37 24.25
C ALA A 244 -5.78 11.35 23.08
N LEU A 245 -6.62 11.01 22.10
CA LEU A 245 -6.97 11.90 21.01
C LEU A 245 -7.64 13.15 21.58
N THR A 246 -7.02 14.30 21.40
CA THR A 246 -7.55 15.59 21.85
C THR A 246 -8.22 16.35 20.71
N ASP A 247 -7.68 16.25 19.51
CA ASP A 247 -8.24 16.89 18.32
C ASP A 247 -7.95 16.09 17.06
N SER A 248 -8.80 16.28 16.05
CA SER A 248 -8.66 15.66 14.75
C SER A 248 -9.08 16.65 13.66
N LYS A 249 -8.18 16.91 12.72
CA LYS A 249 -8.44 17.73 11.55
C LYS A 249 -8.53 16.84 10.31
N LYS A 250 -9.64 16.97 9.58
CA LYS A 250 -9.87 16.28 8.31
C LYS A 250 -9.74 17.28 7.17
N VAL A 251 -8.80 17.01 6.26
CA VAL A 251 -8.66 17.71 4.98
C VAL A 251 -9.18 16.76 3.91
N ALA A 252 -10.41 16.98 3.44
CA ALA A 252 -11.07 16.09 2.48
C ALA A 252 -10.72 16.45 1.03
N ASP A 253 -10.65 15.42 0.19
CA ASP A 253 -10.58 15.50 -1.27
C ASP A 253 -9.58 16.54 -1.80
N TYR A 254 -8.38 16.51 -1.26
CA TYR A 254 -7.34 17.46 -1.57
C TYR A 254 -6.57 17.04 -2.84
N ASN A 255 -6.51 17.94 -3.82
CA ASN A 255 -5.97 17.68 -5.14
C ASN A 255 -4.44 17.52 -5.14
N THR A 256 -3.92 16.60 -5.95
CA THR A 256 -2.49 16.50 -6.26
C THR A 256 -2.11 17.28 -7.52
N GLU A 257 -0.82 17.59 -7.65
CA GLU A 257 -0.25 18.20 -8.85
C GLU A 257 -0.65 17.40 -10.11
N LYS A 258 -1.01 18.14 -11.17
CA LYS A 258 -1.37 17.52 -12.44
C LYS A 258 -0.15 16.88 -13.08
N THR A 259 -0.19 15.55 -13.26
CA THR A 259 0.87 14.84 -13.99
C THR A 259 0.48 14.65 -15.44
N LYS A 260 1.46 14.80 -16.34
CA LYS A 260 1.22 14.72 -17.78
C LYS A 260 0.95 13.26 -18.17
N ASN A 261 -0.23 13.00 -18.72
CA ASN A 261 -0.47 11.78 -19.47
C ASN A 261 0.11 11.96 -20.87
N ALA A 262 1.30 11.40 -21.09
CA ALA A 262 1.97 11.44 -22.38
C ALA A 262 1.77 10.12 -23.14
N LEU A 263 1.50 10.22 -24.43
CA LEU A 263 1.60 9.08 -25.35
C LEU A 263 3.03 9.05 -25.88
N ALA A 264 3.72 7.94 -25.66
CA ALA A 264 5.07 7.77 -26.14
C ALA A 264 5.05 7.35 -27.62
N LEU A 265 5.60 8.19 -28.49
CA LEU A 265 5.93 7.79 -29.85
C LEU A 265 7.32 7.20 -29.87
N ASN A 266 7.49 6.10 -30.58
CA ASN A 266 8.80 5.51 -30.82
C ASN A 266 9.13 5.55 -32.32
N VAL A 267 10.36 5.92 -32.63
CA VAL A 267 10.92 5.86 -33.98
C VAL A 267 12.27 5.19 -33.89
N GLY A 268 12.51 4.19 -34.71
CA GLY A 268 13.67 3.33 -34.57
C GLY A 268 14.08 2.64 -35.84
N TYR A 269 15.10 1.81 -35.69
CA TYR A 269 15.60 0.92 -36.72
C TYR A 269 15.66 -0.49 -36.15
N GLY A 270 15.14 -1.47 -36.88
CA GLY A 270 15.09 -2.84 -36.37
C GLY A 270 15.15 -3.87 -37.48
N GLY A 271 15.66 -5.03 -37.11
CA GLY A 271 15.83 -6.19 -37.96
C GLY A 271 14.76 -7.23 -37.71
N VAL A 272 14.29 -7.86 -38.77
CA VAL A 272 13.39 -9.01 -38.73
C VAL A 272 14.15 -10.23 -39.23
N TYR A 273 14.17 -11.26 -38.40
CA TYR A 273 14.78 -12.54 -38.74
C TYR A 273 13.87 -13.29 -39.72
N TYR A 274 14.41 -13.78 -40.83
CA TYR A 274 13.64 -14.56 -41.79
C TYR A 274 13.89 -16.07 -41.63
N SER A 275 15.15 -16.49 -41.72
CA SER A 275 15.59 -17.89 -41.63
C SER A 275 17.11 -17.99 -41.50
N GLY A 276 17.61 -19.15 -41.07
CA GLY A 276 19.04 -19.47 -41.05
C GLY A 276 19.64 -19.77 -39.67
N SER A 277 20.81 -20.38 -39.67
CA SER A 277 21.64 -20.66 -38.47
C SER A 277 22.68 -19.53 -38.27
N PHE A 278 23.49 -19.59 -37.21
CA PHE A 278 24.52 -18.58 -36.90
C PHE A 278 25.46 -18.27 -38.09
N ASP A 279 25.73 -19.24 -38.96
CA ASP A 279 26.65 -19.08 -40.10
C ASP A 279 25.97 -18.56 -41.38
N ASN A 280 24.63 -18.66 -41.49
CA ASN A 280 23.87 -18.32 -42.71
C ASN A 280 22.58 -17.57 -42.35
N LEU A 281 22.72 -16.48 -41.61
CA LEU A 281 21.60 -15.66 -41.11
C LEU A 281 20.99 -14.81 -42.23
N THR A 282 19.71 -15.05 -42.56
CA THR A 282 18.92 -14.17 -43.43
C THR A 282 18.05 -13.25 -42.58
N TYR A 283 18.27 -11.96 -42.69
CA TYR A 283 17.50 -10.91 -42.04
C TYR A 283 17.42 -9.69 -42.95
N ASP A 284 16.42 -8.86 -42.72
CA ASP A 284 16.38 -7.51 -43.29
C ASP A 284 16.05 -6.51 -42.19
N ALA A 285 16.45 -5.26 -42.37
CA ALA A 285 16.30 -4.21 -41.39
C ALA A 285 15.78 -2.94 -42.02
N SER A 286 14.84 -2.30 -41.33
CA SER A 286 14.11 -1.15 -41.85
C SER A 286 13.74 -0.20 -40.71
N PRO A 287 13.60 1.11 -41.01
CA PRO A 287 13.10 2.04 -40.02
C PRO A 287 11.64 1.75 -39.68
N TYR A 288 11.27 1.90 -38.42
CA TYR A 288 9.91 1.70 -37.93
C TYR A 288 9.46 2.86 -37.06
N ALA A 289 8.14 3.03 -36.95
CA ALA A 289 7.52 4.00 -36.06
C ALA A 289 6.26 3.42 -35.42
N GLY A 290 6.00 3.82 -34.17
CA GLY A 290 4.88 3.28 -33.42
C GLY A 290 4.62 4.02 -32.11
N ILE A 291 3.80 3.40 -31.29
CA ILE A 291 3.45 3.87 -29.94
C ILE A 291 3.98 2.90 -28.89
N SER A 292 4.33 3.41 -27.72
CA SER A 292 4.74 2.62 -26.56
C SER A 292 3.86 2.95 -25.35
N ILE A 293 3.48 1.92 -24.61
CA ILE A 293 2.73 2.02 -23.37
C ILE A 293 3.59 1.39 -22.27
N PRO A 294 4.09 2.18 -21.30
CA PRO A 294 4.88 1.64 -20.20
C PRO A 294 4.01 0.77 -19.28
N PHE A 295 4.59 -0.30 -18.74
CA PHE A 295 3.88 -1.19 -17.80
C PHE A 295 3.71 -0.58 -16.41
N GLY A 296 4.50 0.43 -16.08
CA GLY A 296 4.36 1.18 -14.85
C GLY A 296 5.08 2.51 -14.92
N LYS A 297 4.79 3.38 -13.96
CA LYS A 297 5.49 4.64 -13.76
C LYS A 297 6.26 4.56 -12.44
N GLU A 298 7.49 5.06 -12.42
CA GLU A 298 8.14 5.36 -11.15
C GLU A 298 7.35 6.50 -10.49
N PRO A 299 7.10 6.47 -9.17
CA PRO A 299 7.64 5.53 -8.17
C PRO A 299 6.74 4.32 -7.84
N PHE A 300 5.66 4.06 -8.57
CA PHE A 300 4.64 3.06 -8.20
C PHE A 300 4.88 1.63 -8.69
N ALA A 301 5.84 1.45 -9.61
CA ALA A 301 6.18 0.15 -10.16
C ALA A 301 7.63 -0.22 -9.82
N SER A 302 7.95 -1.52 -9.86
CA SER A 302 9.34 -1.96 -9.70
C SER A 302 10.24 -1.30 -10.76
N PRO A 303 11.53 -1.07 -10.47
CA PRO A 303 12.44 -0.42 -11.43
C PRO A 303 12.48 -1.13 -12.80
N PHE A 304 12.32 -2.45 -12.80
CA PHE A 304 12.21 -3.23 -14.03
C PHE A 304 10.91 -2.94 -14.79
N MET A 305 9.76 -2.99 -14.11
CA MET A 305 8.46 -2.74 -14.74
C MET A 305 8.31 -1.30 -15.22
N ALA A 306 8.85 -0.33 -14.49
CA ALA A 306 8.81 1.08 -14.89
C ALA A 306 9.66 1.38 -16.15
N ARG A 307 10.67 0.54 -16.43
CA ARG A 307 11.49 0.60 -17.65
C ARG A 307 10.96 -0.26 -18.79
N THR A 308 9.98 -1.10 -18.53
CA THR A 308 9.39 -2.01 -19.51
C THR A 308 8.14 -1.38 -20.14
N SER A 309 7.94 -1.60 -21.43
CA SER A 309 6.76 -1.16 -22.16
C SER A 309 6.32 -2.21 -23.17
N ILE A 310 5.05 -2.20 -23.53
CA ILE A 310 4.59 -2.81 -24.78
C ILE A 310 4.63 -1.74 -25.87
N SER A 311 5.09 -2.11 -27.05
CA SER A 311 5.21 -1.23 -28.20
C SER A 311 4.61 -1.89 -29.43
N THR A 312 3.92 -1.11 -30.24
CA THR A 312 3.37 -1.58 -31.51
C THR A 312 3.42 -0.47 -32.54
N GLY A 313 3.56 -0.84 -33.81
CA GLY A 313 3.72 0.11 -34.88
C GLY A 313 3.94 -0.57 -36.22
N VAL A 314 4.46 0.20 -37.16
CA VAL A 314 4.66 -0.23 -38.55
C VAL A 314 6.07 0.09 -39.01
N PHE A 315 6.61 -0.77 -39.87
CA PHE A 315 7.82 -0.46 -40.61
C PHE A 315 7.51 0.55 -41.72
N LEU A 316 8.41 1.52 -41.93
CA LEU A 316 8.23 2.57 -42.93
C LEU A 316 8.52 2.07 -44.35
N LYS A 317 9.31 1.00 -44.47
CA LYS A 317 9.62 0.30 -45.72
C LYS A 317 9.25 -1.17 -45.63
N ASN A 318 8.96 -1.77 -46.78
CA ASN A 318 8.84 -3.22 -46.90
C ASN A 318 10.21 -3.88 -46.68
N LEU A 319 10.19 -5.16 -46.29
CA LEU A 319 11.39 -5.92 -46.01
C LEU A 319 11.72 -6.81 -47.21
N ASP A 320 12.97 -6.86 -47.63
CA ASP A 320 13.46 -7.68 -48.74
C ASP A 320 14.42 -8.74 -48.22
N PHE A 321 13.99 -10.00 -48.27
CA PHE A 321 14.76 -11.15 -47.79
C PHE A 321 15.52 -11.88 -48.91
N GLY A 322 15.66 -11.25 -50.09
CA GLY A 322 16.40 -11.79 -51.24
C GLY A 322 15.57 -11.85 -52.52
N PRO A 323 16.11 -12.39 -53.62
CA PRO A 323 15.51 -12.28 -54.96
C PRO A 323 14.06 -12.79 -55.00
N GLY A 324 13.11 -11.86 -55.15
CA GLY A 324 11.67 -12.15 -55.25
C GLY A 324 10.93 -12.33 -53.90
N ASN A 325 11.61 -12.14 -52.77
CA ASN A 325 11.05 -12.34 -51.42
C ASN A 325 10.84 -11.01 -50.69
N GLU A 326 10.01 -10.14 -51.27
CA GLU A 326 9.58 -8.90 -50.61
C GLU A 326 8.39 -9.17 -49.68
N ALA A 327 8.59 -8.90 -48.39
CA ALA A 327 7.59 -8.99 -47.35
C ALA A 327 6.99 -7.61 -47.05
N THR A 328 5.66 -7.57 -47.14
CA THR A 328 4.79 -6.45 -46.79
C THR A 328 4.04 -6.77 -45.49
N GLY A 329 2.98 -6.05 -45.16
CA GLY A 329 2.10 -6.44 -44.05
C GLY A 329 0.62 -6.24 -44.35
N PRO A 330 -0.25 -6.88 -43.55
CA PRO A 330 -1.63 -7.14 -43.93
C PRO A 330 -2.56 -5.92 -43.88
N VAL A 331 -2.29 -4.96 -42.99
CA VAL A 331 -3.25 -3.88 -42.70
C VAL A 331 -2.98 -2.64 -43.57
N VAL A 332 -1.74 -2.14 -43.58
CA VAL A 332 -1.36 -0.89 -44.27
C VAL A 332 -0.36 -1.12 -45.40
N ARG A 333 -0.27 -2.35 -45.94
CA ARG A 333 0.78 -2.78 -46.89
C ARG A 333 2.19 -2.52 -46.37
N ARG A 334 2.34 -2.50 -45.05
CA ARG A 334 3.60 -2.38 -44.32
C ARG A 334 3.64 -3.41 -43.20
N PRO A 335 4.80 -4.02 -42.92
CA PRO A 335 4.98 -4.90 -41.77
C PRO A 335 4.54 -4.23 -40.48
N VAL A 336 3.76 -4.95 -39.66
CA VAL A 336 3.26 -4.48 -38.35
C VAL A 336 4.01 -5.24 -37.26
N TYR A 337 4.51 -4.56 -36.22
CA TYR A 337 5.20 -5.21 -35.12
C TYR A 337 4.46 -5.06 -33.79
N LEU A 338 4.71 -6.03 -32.91
CA LEU A 338 4.37 -6.00 -31.50
C LEU A 338 5.61 -6.44 -30.72
N ALA A 339 6.09 -5.57 -29.83
CA ALA A 339 7.34 -5.80 -29.12
C ALA A 339 7.29 -5.37 -27.66
N LEU A 340 8.02 -6.10 -26.83
CA LEU A 340 8.38 -5.69 -25.48
C LEU A 340 9.62 -4.81 -25.56
N GLY A 341 9.50 -3.58 -25.06
CA GLY A 341 10.55 -2.59 -25.03
C GLY A 341 11.13 -2.43 -23.63
N TYR A 342 12.45 -2.39 -23.51
CA TYR A 342 13.15 -2.06 -22.27
C TYR A 342 13.99 -0.79 -22.43
N ARG A 343 13.80 0.17 -21.52
CA ARG A 343 14.50 1.45 -21.52
C ARG A 343 15.93 1.27 -20.98
N ILE A 344 16.92 1.39 -21.86
CA ILE A 344 18.34 1.30 -21.53
C ILE A 344 18.97 2.67 -21.21
N LEU A 345 18.46 3.74 -21.83
CA LEU A 345 18.81 5.14 -21.56
C LEU A 345 17.53 5.99 -21.55
N PRO A 346 17.52 7.21 -20.99
CA PRO A 346 16.29 8.00 -20.80
C PRO A 346 15.39 8.12 -22.04
N PHE A 347 15.98 8.15 -23.23
CA PHE A 347 15.28 8.23 -24.52
C PHE A 347 15.51 7.03 -25.45
N ILE A 348 16.31 6.02 -25.07
CA ILE A 348 16.62 4.85 -25.93
C ILE A 348 16.02 3.58 -25.35
N ARG A 349 15.33 2.83 -26.21
CA ARG A 349 14.75 1.52 -25.89
C ARG A 349 15.27 0.43 -26.80
N LEU A 350 15.49 -0.74 -26.21
CA LEU A 350 15.65 -2.00 -26.91
C LEU A 350 14.29 -2.69 -27.00
N ASN A 351 13.82 -2.95 -28.20
CA ASN A 351 12.56 -3.63 -28.47
C ASN A 351 12.84 -5.04 -28.99
N ALA A 352 12.16 -6.03 -28.41
CA ALA A 352 12.20 -7.42 -28.88
C ALA A 352 10.77 -7.96 -28.94
N GLY A 353 10.44 -8.64 -30.02
CA GLY A 353 9.09 -9.16 -30.22
C GLY A 353 8.92 -9.86 -31.55
N ALA A 354 7.77 -9.62 -32.16
CA ALA A 354 7.40 -10.26 -33.41
C ALA A 354 6.81 -9.26 -34.41
N THR A 355 7.06 -9.52 -35.69
CA THR A 355 6.51 -8.78 -36.82
C THR A 355 5.60 -9.69 -37.63
N VAL A 356 4.44 -9.17 -37.99
CA VAL A 356 3.46 -9.81 -38.87
C VAL A 356 3.77 -9.37 -40.30
N LEU A 357 4.05 -10.36 -41.15
CA LEU A 357 4.48 -10.20 -42.54
C LEU A 357 3.53 -10.89 -43.50
N GLN A 358 3.50 -10.40 -44.73
CA GLN A 358 2.76 -10.98 -45.85
C GLN A 358 3.59 -10.86 -47.14
N ASN A 359 3.76 -11.95 -47.88
CA ASN A 359 4.52 -11.93 -49.13
C ASN A 359 3.81 -11.10 -50.21
N LYS A 360 4.58 -10.29 -50.95
CA LYS A 360 4.06 -9.47 -52.05
C LYS A 360 3.54 -10.36 -53.20
N LEU A 361 2.30 -10.14 -53.62
CA LEU A 361 1.72 -10.78 -54.81
C LEU A 361 2.14 -10.03 -56.08
N ASN A 362 2.65 -10.76 -57.07
CA ASN A 362 2.85 -10.30 -58.45
C ASN A 362 1.55 -10.40 -59.29
N SER A 363 0.38 -10.16 -58.70
CA SER A 363 -0.89 -10.26 -59.43
C SER A 363 -1.86 -9.16 -59.02
N SER A 364 -2.07 -8.27 -59.98
CA SER A 364 -3.18 -7.31 -60.06
C SER A 364 -4.51 -8.06 -59.96
N THR A 365 -5.11 -8.10 -58.77
CA THR A 365 -6.58 -8.10 -58.57
C THR A 365 -6.89 -8.17 -57.07
N ASN A 366 -7.64 -7.16 -56.61
CA ASN A 366 -8.46 -7.08 -55.40
C ASN A 366 -7.81 -7.16 -54.01
N THR A 367 -8.30 -6.24 -53.19
CA THR A 367 -8.04 -5.98 -51.77
C THR A 367 -8.63 -7.05 -50.85
N ASP A 368 -8.38 -8.33 -51.14
CA ASP A 368 -8.77 -9.42 -50.24
C ASP A 368 -7.62 -9.78 -49.31
N LEU A 369 -7.87 -9.68 -48.00
CA LEU A 369 -7.00 -10.15 -46.92
C LEU A 369 -6.85 -11.67 -47.02
N ASN A 370 -5.93 -12.14 -47.85
CA ASN A 370 -5.61 -13.56 -47.94
C ASN A 370 -4.76 -13.98 -46.72
N LEU A 371 -5.44 -14.54 -45.71
CA LEU A 371 -4.87 -14.98 -44.42
C LEU A 371 -3.88 -16.14 -44.56
N ASP A 372 -3.92 -16.90 -45.66
CA ASP A 372 -3.07 -18.08 -45.87
C ASP A 372 -1.59 -17.73 -46.14
N LYS A 373 -1.27 -16.45 -46.33
CA LYS A 373 0.09 -15.96 -46.61
C LYS A 373 0.64 -15.02 -45.53
N VAL A 374 -0.04 -14.95 -44.38
CA VAL A 374 0.42 -14.19 -43.23
C VAL A 374 1.31 -15.07 -42.36
N TYR A 375 2.50 -14.58 -42.02
CA TYR A 375 3.42 -15.28 -41.15
C TYR A 375 4.05 -14.33 -40.14
N ILE A 376 4.51 -14.89 -39.02
CA ILE A 376 5.09 -14.15 -37.91
C ILE A 376 6.58 -14.44 -37.86
N ARG A 377 7.38 -13.39 -37.64
CA ARG A 377 8.83 -13.49 -37.51
C ARG A 377 9.36 -12.72 -36.31
N PRO A 378 10.42 -13.23 -35.64
CA PRO A 378 11.09 -12.51 -34.57
C PRO A 378 11.65 -11.16 -35.04
N PHE A 379 11.55 -10.17 -34.17
CA PHE A 379 11.99 -8.80 -34.40
C PHE A 379 12.83 -8.32 -33.22
N VAL A 380 13.92 -7.62 -33.54
CA VAL A 380 14.73 -6.87 -32.57
C VAL A 380 15.06 -5.51 -33.14
N GLY A 381 14.91 -4.45 -32.35
CA GLY A 381 15.20 -3.09 -32.80
C GLY A 381 15.58 -2.14 -31.68
N LEU A 382 16.23 -1.04 -32.07
CA LEU A 382 16.50 0.09 -31.19
C LEU A 382 15.60 1.25 -31.59
N SER A 383 15.00 1.92 -30.62
CA SER A 383 14.16 3.10 -30.87
C SER A 383 14.50 4.25 -29.95
N MET A 384 14.24 5.46 -30.45
CA MET A 384 14.14 6.66 -29.65
C MET A 384 12.68 6.89 -29.27
N GLU A 385 12.42 7.18 -27.99
CA GLU A 385 11.10 7.49 -27.47
C GLU A 385 10.94 9.00 -27.27
N VAL A 386 9.88 9.56 -27.84
CA VAL A 386 9.46 10.95 -27.65
C VAL A 386 8.08 10.96 -27.01
N ASN A 387 7.98 11.53 -25.82
CA ASN A 387 6.73 11.66 -25.09
C ASN A 387 5.94 12.86 -25.62
N LEU A 388 4.87 12.60 -26.38
CA LEU A 388 3.93 13.64 -26.77
C LEU A 388 2.87 13.82 -25.70
N TRP A 389 2.80 15.03 -25.16
CA TRP A 389 1.69 15.43 -24.31
C TRP A 389 0.49 15.76 -25.19
N LEU A 390 -0.54 14.95 -25.10
CA LEU A 390 -1.83 15.24 -25.71
C LEU A 390 -2.76 15.65 -24.56
N ASN A 391 -3.14 16.92 -24.53
CA ASN A 391 -4.23 17.39 -23.66
C ASN A 391 -5.56 16.91 -24.27
N LEU A 392 -5.80 15.61 -24.21
CA LEU A 392 -7.11 15.05 -24.53
C LEU A 392 -8.03 15.55 -23.41
N ASN A 393 -8.89 16.53 -23.73
CA ASN A 393 -9.93 17.01 -22.82
C ASN A 393 -10.60 15.79 -22.18
N ARG A 394 -10.55 15.72 -20.86
CA ARG A 394 -11.25 14.72 -20.07
C ARG A 394 -12.34 15.40 -19.29
#